data_AF-A0A9D5YRK8-F1
#
_entry.id   AF-A0A9D5YRK8-F1
#
_cell.length_a   1.000
_cell.length_b   1.000
_cell.length_c   1.000
_cell.angle_alpha   90.00
_cell.angle_beta   90.00
_cell.angle_gamma   90.00
#
_symmetry.space_group_name_H-M   'P 1'
#
loop_
_entity.id
_entity.type
_entity.pdbx_description
1 polymer ?
#
loop_
_entity_poly.entity_id
_entity_poly.type
_entity_poly.pdbx_seq_one_letter_code
_entity_poly.pdbx_strand_id
1 'polypeptide(L)'
;MRDPYEVLGISKDASLDEIKKAYRKLAKKYHPDNYVNNPLSDLAEEKFKEINEAYEQLTNEAGYGYNSSYQGGKTQNSGEFAKIRNLINIGNLNEADSALDAISNRNAEWFFLKGTVFMSRGWHTQGINFIRQAVNMDPTNHEYRTVLSNYTMRTQQYRNFGSQMGTNSDSVCQCCQGLICADCCCECLGGDLISCC
;
A
#
# COMPACT_ATOMS: atom_id res chain seq x y z
N MET A 1 7.41 -36.80 6.04
CA MET A 1 6.61 -35.63 6.48
C MET A 1 6.73 -35.60 8.00
N ARG A 2 7.35 -34.56 8.57
CA ARG A 2 7.47 -34.45 10.04
C ARG A 2 6.19 -33.82 10.57
N ASP A 3 5.68 -34.31 11.69
CA ASP A 3 4.47 -33.76 12.30
C ASP A 3 4.72 -32.31 12.73
N PRO A 4 3.90 -31.32 12.30
CA PRO A 4 4.11 -29.90 12.63
C PRO A 4 4.19 -29.62 14.14
N TYR A 5 3.41 -30.37 14.93
CA TYR A 5 3.43 -30.32 16.39
C TYR A 5 4.77 -30.77 16.97
N GLU A 6 5.41 -31.79 16.39
CA GLU A 6 6.72 -32.27 16.82
C GLU A 6 7.83 -31.27 16.46
N VAL A 7 7.73 -30.61 15.31
CA VAL A 7 8.68 -29.58 14.88
C VAL A 7 8.67 -28.38 15.82
N LEU A 8 7.48 -27.95 16.27
CA LEU A 8 7.35 -26.88 17.27
C LEU A 8 7.55 -27.37 18.71
N GLY A 9 7.60 -28.68 18.95
CA GLY A 9 7.79 -29.28 20.27
C GLY A 9 6.59 -29.06 21.20
N ILE A 10 5.38 -29.11 20.66
CA ILE A 10 4.12 -28.88 21.37
C ILE A 10 3.19 -30.09 21.25
N SER A 11 2.20 -30.18 22.14
CA SER A 11 1.17 -31.24 22.06
C SER A 11 0.28 -31.04 20.83
N LYS A 12 -0.30 -32.13 20.32
CA LYS A 12 -1.33 -32.09 19.26
C LYS A 12 -2.59 -31.33 19.71
N ASP A 13 -2.83 -31.29 21.02
CA ASP A 13 -3.93 -30.56 21.66
C ASP A 13 -3.56 -29.11 22.04
N ALA A 14 -2.38 -28.63 21.64
CA ALA A 14 -1.90 -27.30 22.02
C ALA A 14 -2.81 -26.19 21.47
N SER A 15 -3.07 -25.21 22.32
CA SER A 15 -3.83 -24.01 21.94
C SER A 15 -3.04 -23.13 20.97
N LEU A 16 -3.75 -22.29 20.22
CA LEU A 16 -3.14 -21.30 19.31
C LEU A 16 -2.12 -20.37 19.99
N ASP A 17 -2.36 -20.01 21.24
CA ASP A 17 -1.44 -19.18 22.00
C ASP A 17 -0.14 -19.93 22.33
N GLU A 18 -0.23 -21.23 22.59
CA GLU A 18 0.94 -22.11 22.75
C GLU A 18 1.71 -22.29 21.45
N ILE A 19 1.01 -22.47 20.33
CA ILE A 19 1.61 -22.54 18.98
C ILE A 19 2.40 -21.25 18.69
N LYS A 20 1.81 -20.07 18.92
CA LYS A 20 2.48 -18.76 18.74
C LYS A 20 3.66 -18.57 19.67
N LYS A 21 3.54 -19.00 20.93
CA LYS A 21 4.60 -18.88 21.94
C LYS A 21 5.78 -19.78 21.61
N ALA A 22 5.53 -21.01 21.20
CA ALA A 22 6.55 -21.97 20.75
C ALA A 22 7.27 -21.45 19.51
N TYR A 23 6.53 -20.98 18.50
CA TYR A 23 7.07 -20.36 17.30
C TYR A 23 8.01 -19.20 17.63
N ARG A 24 7.57 -18.22 18.43
CA ARG A 24 8.41 -17.06 18.82
C ARG A 24 9.70 -17.48 19.52
N LYS A 25 9.63 -18.51 20.37
CA LYS A 25 10.80 -19.03 21.12
C LYS A 25 11.80 -19.69 20.17
N LEU A 26 11.32 -20.49 19.21
CA LEU A 26 12.15 -21.18 18.23
C LEU A 26 12.70 -20.22 17.18
N ALA A 27 11.90 -19.30 16.67
CA ALA A 27 12.30 -18.26 15.74
C ALA A 27 13.42 -17.38 16.31
N LYS A 28 13.31 -16.98 17.60
CA LYS A 28 14.39 -16.24 18.28
C LYS A 28 15.65 -17.08 18.46
N LYS A 29 15.52 -18.40 18.64
CA LYS A 29 16.65 -19.32 18.81
C LYS A 29 17.42 -19.52 17.50
N TYR A 30 16.71 -19.77 16.40
CA TYR A 30 17.27 -20.07 15.08
C TYR A 30 17.28 -18.85 14.14
N HIS A 31 17.17 -17.63 14.67
CA HIS A 31 17.18 -16.42 13.84
C HIS A 31 18.52 -16.31 13.10
N PRO A 32 18.54 -16.05 11.78
CA PRO A 32 19.77 -15.99 10.99
C PRO A 32 20.77 -14.95 11.52
N ASP A 33 20.28 -13.88 12.16
CA ASP A 33 21.10 -12.86 12.82
C ASP A 33 21.99 -13.40 13.96
N ASN A 34 21.60 -14.50 14.61
CA ASN A 34 22.41 -15.14 15.65
C ASN A 34 23.55 -16.02 15.06
N TYR A 35 23.52 -16.32 13.75
CA TYR A 35 24.39 -17.30 13.11
C TYR A 35 25.18 -16.74 11.91
N VAL A 36 25.22 -15.42 11.73
CA VAL A 36 25.85 -14.71 10.59
C VAL A 36 27.32 -15.09 10.32
N ASN A 37 28.05 -15.61 11.32
CA ASN A 37 29.45 -16.04 11.20
C ASN A 37 29.71 -17.45 11.77
N ASN A 38 28.71 -18.34 11.77
CA ASN A 38 28.83 -19.68 12.35
C ASN A 38 28.71 -20.74 11.24
N PRO A 39 29.57 -21.78 11.17
CA PRO A 39 29.42 -22.89 10.21
C PRO A 39 28.09 -23.67 10.34
N LEU A 40 27.32 -23.40 11.39
CA LEU A 40 25.97 -23.94 11.60
C LEU A 40 24.86 -23.04 11.01
N SER A 41 25.19 -21.98 10.27
CA SER A 41 24.22 -21.08 9.62
C SER A 41 23.23 -21.84 8.75
N ASP A 42 23.73 -22.76 7.93
CA ASP A 42 22.92 -23.49 6.95
C ASP A 42 21.93 -24.41 7.65
N LEU A 43 22.36 -25.05 8.74
CA LEU A 43 21.49 -25.89 9.57
C LEU A 43 20.47 -25.05 10.36
N ALA A 44 20.84 -23.86 10.81
CA ALA A 44 19.92 -22.94 11.49
C ALA A 44 18.85 -22.42 10.52
N GLU A 45 19.22 -22.10 9.28
CA GLU A 45 18.31 -21.69 8.22
C GLU A 45 17.33 -22.81 7.84
N GLU A 46 17.84 -24.03 7.65
CA GLU A 46 17.00 -25.20 7.37
C GLU A 46 16.00 -25.45 8.52
N LYS A 47 16.47 -25.38 9.77
CA LYS A 47 15.61 -25.50 10.95
C LYS A 47 14.58 -24.39 11.03
N PHE A 48 14.97 -23.15 10.75
CA PHE A 48 14.07 -22.00 10.76
C PHE A 48 12.97 -22.15 9.71
N LYS A 49 13.32 -22.65 8.52
CA LYS A 49 12.36 -22.96 7.46
C LYS A 49 11.37 -24.05 7.88
N GLU A 50 11.84 -25.14 8.47
CA GLU A 50 10.97 -26.20 9.02
C GLU A 50 9.99 -25.65 10.06
N ILE A 51 10.45 -24.76 10.94
CA ILE A 51 9.64 -24.12 11.99
C ILE A 51 8.54 -23.22 11.39
N ASN A 52 8.87 -22.44 10.35
CA ASN A 52 7.91 -21.59 9.64
C ASN A 52 6.82 -22.44 8.96
N GLU A 53 7.23 -23.48 8.21
CA GLU A 53 6.29 -24.36 7.51
C GLU A 53 5.34 -25.08 8.49
N ALA A 54 5.85 -25.53 9.65
CA ALA A 54 5.03 -26.14 10.68
C ALA A 54 4.03 -25.15 11.31
N TYR A 55 4.46 -23.92 11.60
CA TYR A 55 3.59 -22.89 12.16
C TYR A 55 2.48 -22.49 11.18
N GLU A 56 2.79 -22.35 9.89
CA GLU A 56 1.81 -22.06 8.85
C GLU A 56 0.77 -23.18 8.71
N GLN A 57 1.19 -24.45 8.72
CA GLN A 57 0.26 -25.58 8.67
C GLN A 57 -0.70 -25.59 9.86
N LEU A 58 -0.17 -25.41 11.08
CA LEU A 58 -0.96 -25.42 12.31
C LEU A 58 -1.92 -24.22 12.43
N THR A 59 -1.48 -23.04 11.97
CA THR A 59 -2.35 -21.85 11.99
C THR A 59 -3.47 -21.92 10.97
N ASN A 60 -3.20 -22.52 9.80
CA ASN A 60 -4.24 -22.82 8.80
C ASN A 60 -5.25 -23.87 9.29
N GLU A 61 -4.79 -24.90 9.99
CA GLU A 61 -5.65 -25.98 10.53
C GLU A 61 -6.52 -25.49 11.70
N ALA A 62 -5.98 -24.62 12.56
CA ALA A 62 -6.68 -24.09 13.73
C ALA A 62 -7.76 -23.01 13.42
N GLY A 63 -8.07 -22.76 12.14
CA GLY A 63 -9.17 -21.87 11.73
C GLY A 63 -8.97 -20.38 12.02
N TYR A 64 -7.83 -19.98 12.61
CA TYR A 64 -7.43 -18.58 12.69
C TYR A 64 -6.80 -18.20 11.36
N GLY A 65 -7.63 -17.65 10.47
CA GLY A 65 -7.21 -16.96 9.27
C GLY A 65 -6.30 -15.76 9.60
N TYR A 66 -5.04 -16.02 9.92
CA TYR A 66 -3.97 -15.15 9.45
C TYR A 66 -3.94 -15.37 7.94
N ASN A 67 -4.75 -14.57 7.25
CA ASN A 67 -4.90 -14.58 5.81
C ASN A 67 -3.57 -14.16 5.17
N SER A 68 -2.65 -15.11 5.10
CA SER A 68 -1.54 -15.15 4.16
C SER A 68 -1.66 -16.39 3.27
N SER A 69 -2.90 -16.85 3.07
CA SER A 69 -3.27 -17.87 2.11
C SER A 69 -3.73 -17.18 0.83
N TYR A 70 -2.77 -16.65 0.06
CA TYR A 70 -2.90 -16.63 -1.39
C TYR A 70 -2.76 -18.06 -1.91
N GLN A 71 -3.77 -18.88 -1.61
CA GLN A 71 -3.97 -20.19 -2.23
C GLN A 71 -5.38 -20.21 -2.82
N GLY A 72 -5.54 -19.40 -3.87
CA GLY A 72 -6.68 -19.42 -4.77
C GLY A 72 -6.32 -20.17 -6.05
N GLY A 73 -7.20 -21.09 -6.42
CA GLY A 73 -7.11 -22.03 -7.53
C GLY A 73 -6.40 -21.57 -8.81
N LYS A 74 -5.80 -22.59 -9.44
CA LYS A 74 -5.25 -22.67 -10.79
C LYS A 74 -5.85 -21.64 -11.78
N THR A 75 -5.09 -20.58 -12.01
CA THR A 75 -4.96 -19.88 -13.28
C THR A 75 -3.55 -19.32 -13.23
N GLN A 76 -2.66 -19.68 -14.15
CA GLN A 76 -1.23 -19.34 -14.02
C GLN A 76 -0.97 -17.82 -13.92
N ASN A 77 -1.95 -16.98 -14.25
CA ASN A 77 -1.88 -15.52 -14.08
C ASN A 77 -2.31 -15.01 -12.69
N SER A 78 -3.20 -15.69 -11.95
CA SER A 78 -3.70 -15.19 -10.65
C SER A 78 -2.63 -15.25 -9.54
N GLY A 79 -1.71 -16.22 -9.61
CA GLY A 79 -0.58 -16.34 -8.70
C GLY A 79 0.51 -15.27 -8.92
N GLU A 80 0.77 -14.89 -10.16
CA GLU A 80 1.75 -13.83 -10.49
C GLU A 80 1.30 -12.47 -9.94
N PHE A 81 0.01 -12.15 -10.07
CA PHE A 81 -0.54 -10.91 -9.48
C PHE A 81 -0.50 -10.92 -7.95
N ALA A 82 -0.63 -12.09 -7.30
CA ALA A 82 -0.44 -12.22 -5.86
C ALA A 82 1.01 -11.91 -5.43
N LYS A 83 1.99 -12.42 -6.19
CA LYS A 83 3.41 -12.09 -5.97
C LYS A 83 3.66 -10.59 -6.12
N ILE A 84 3.13 -9.96 -7.16
CA ILE A 84 3.27 -8.51 -7.41
C ILE A 84 2.68 -7.68 -6.27
N ARG A 85 1.50 -8.06 -5.74
CA ARG A 85 0.92 -7.40 -4.56
C ARG A 85 1.82 -7.48 -3.34
N ASN A 86 2.44 -8.64 -3.09
CA ASN A 86 3.38 -8.79 -2.00
C ASN A 86 4.62 -7.88 -2.19
N LEU A 87 5.18 -7.83 -3.39
CA LEU A 87 6.29 -6.92 -3.72
C LEU A 87 5.94 -5.45 -3.47
N ILE A 88 4.72 -5.02 -3.80
CA ILE A 88 4.23 -3.67 -3.52
C ILE A 88 4.14 -3.41 -2.01
N ASN A 89 3.65 -4.39 -1.22
CA ASN A 89 3.58 -4.27 0.24
C ASN A 89 4.96 -4.18 0.89
N ILE A 90 5.94 -4.91 0.35
CA ILE A 90 7.35 -4.84 0.77
C ILE A 90 8.00 -3.51 0.35
N GLY A 91 7.40 -2.79 -0.60
CA GLY A 91 7.94 -1.54 -1.14
C GLY A 91 8.97 -1.76 -2.26
N ASN A 92 9.17 -2.98 -2.73
CA ASN A 92 10.04 -3.28 -3.86
C ASN A 92 9.32 -3.00 -5.19
N LEU A 93 9.15 -1.72 -5.51
CA LEU A 93 8.43 -1.26 -6.69
C LEU A 93 9.13 -1.59 -8.01
N ASN A 94 10.45 -1.79 -7.98
CA ASN A 94 11.25 -2.05 -9.19
C ASN A 94 11.08 -3.49 -9.67
N GLU A 95 11.08 -4.45 -8.75
CA GLU A 95 10.81 -5.85 -9.07
C GLU A 95 9.33 -6.04 -9.46
N ALA A 96 8.41 -5.34 -8.78
CA ALA A 96 6.99 -5.35 -9.13
C ALA A 96 6.74 -4.88 -10.57
N ASP A 97 7.43 -3.82 -11.01
CA ASP A 97 7.31 -3.29 -12.38
C ASP A 97 7.89 -4.23 -13.42
N SER A 98 9.05 -4.83 -13.13
CA SER A 98 9.67 -5.83 -14.01
C SER A 98 8.79 -7.08 -14.16
N ALA A 99 8.17 -7.52 -13.07
CA ALA A 99 7.21 -8.63 -13.09
C ALA A 99 5.93 -8.27 -13.87
N LEU A 100 5.44 -7.03 -13.75
CA LEU A 100 4.31 -6.54 -14.54
C LEU A 100 4.63 -6.46 -16.03
N ASP A 101 5.83 -6.03 -16.41
CA ASP A 101 6.24 -5.90 -17.81
C ASP A 101 6.49 -7.27 -18.48
N ALA A 102 6.83 -8.29 -17.70
CA ALA A 102 6.89 -9.67 -18.18
C ALA A 102 5.51 -10.23 -18.58
N ILE A 103 4.43 -9.68 -18.02
CA ILE A 103 3.06 -10.12 -18.30
C ILE A 103 2.54 -9.40 -19.55
N SER A 104 2.29 -10.18 -20.60
CA SER A 104 1.80 -9.66 -21.90
C SER A 104 0.29 -9.39 -21.89
N ASN A 105 -0.45 -10.05 -21.00
CA ASN A 105 -1.90 -9.95 -20.91
C ASN A 105 -2.31 -8.75 -20.04
N ARG A 106 -2.78 -7.69 -20.71
CA ARG A 106 -3.26 -6.47 -20.06
C ARG A 106 -4.71 -6.62 -19.61
N ASN A 107 -4.91 -7.33 -18.50
CA ASN A 107 -6.21 -7.48 -17.86
C ASN A 107 -6.50 -6.31 -16.89
N ALA A 108 -7.75 -6.20 -16.40
CA ALA A 108 -8.15 -5.18 -15.43
C ALA A 108 -7.25 -5.13 -14.18
N GLU A 109 -6.82 -6.29 -13.70
CA GLU A 109 -5.94 -6.45 -12.55
C GLU A 109 -4.52 -5.92 -12.78
N TRP A 110 -3.94 -6.16 -13.96
CA TRP A 110 -2.64 -5.62 -14.34
C TRP A 110 -2.66 -4.10 -14.35
N PHE A 111 -3.70 -3.49 -14.94
CA PHE A 111 -3.85 -2.03 -14.95
C PHE A 111 -4.01 -1.45 -13.55
N PHE A 112 -4.74 -2.14 -12.68
CA PHE A 112 -4.87 -1.75 -11.28
C PHE A 112 -3.52 -1.78 -10.55
N LEU A 113 -2.77 -2.89 -10.66
CA LEU A 113 -1.47 -3.03 -10.01
C LEU A 113 -0.45 -2.02 -10.55
N LYS A 114 -0.40 -1.83 -11.88
CA LYS A 114 0.46 -0.79 -12.49
C LYS A 114 0.08 0.60 -11.99
N GLY A 115 -1.22 0.89 -11.86
CA GLY A 115 -1.72 2.10 -11.23
C GLY A 115 -1.19 2.29 -9.80
N THR A 116 -1.25 1.24 -8.97
CA THR A 116 -0.74 1.28 -7.59
C THR A 116 0.77 1.49 -7.49
N VAL A 117 1.56 0.83 -8.34
CA VAL A 117 3.02 1.01 -8.41
C VAL A 117 3.37 2.46 -8.77
N PHE A 118 2.71 3.02 -9.80
CA PHE A 118 2.94 4.40 -10.23
C PHE A 118 2.55 5.42 -9.15
N MET A 119 1.48 5.15 -8.40
CA MET A 119 1.09 5.99 -7.27
C MET A 119 2.11 5.93 -6.13
N SER A 120 2.62 4.76 -5.79
CA SER A 120 3.67 4.61 -4.78
C SER A 120 4.99 5.27 -5.20
N ARG A 121 5.22 5.43 -6.52
CA ARG A 121 6.36 6.20 -7.08
C ARG A 121 6.14 7.71 -7.13
N GLY A 122 4.95 8.21 -6.82
CA GLY A 122 4.60 9.64 -6.86
C GLY A 122 4.02 10.13 -8.21
N TRP A 123 3.82 9.24 -9.18
CA TRP A 123 3.26 9.57 -10.50
C TRP A 123 1.73 9.52 -10.46
N HIS A 124 1.12 10.36 -9.63
CA HIS A 124 -0.31 10.30 -9.33
C HIS A 124 -1.21 10.45 -10.56
N THR A 125 -0.87 11.35 -11.49
CA THR A 125 -1.67 11.59 -12.70
C THR A 125 -1.76 10.36 -13.58
N GLN A 126 -0.62 9.68 -13.81
CA GLN A 126 -0.58 8.46 -14.62
C GLN A 126 -1.23 7.30 -13.88
N GLY A 127 -0.96 7.15 -12.58
CA GLY A 127 -1.55 6.11 -11.75
C GLY A 127 -3.09 6.15 -11.74
N ILE A 128 -3.68 7.34 -11.60
CA ILE A 128 -5.14 7.51 -11.61
C ILE A 128 -5.75 7.12 -12.96
N ASN A 129 -5.09 7.45 -14.08
CA ASN A 129 -5.57 7.08 -15.40
C ASN A 129 -5.62 5.55 -15.58
N PHE A 130 -4.60 4.84 -15.12
CA PHE A 130 -4.58 3.37 -15.14
C PHE A 130 -5.69 2.77 -14.28
N ILE A 131 -5.95 3.31 -13.09
CA ILE A 131 -7.03 2.83 -12.21
C ILE A 131 -8.41 3.08 -12.83
N ARG A 132 -8.61 4.24 -13.46
CA ARG A 132 -9.85 4.51 -14.22
C ARG A 132 -10.03 3.51 -15.35
N GLN A 133 -8.96 3.19 -16.07
CA GLN A 133 -9.02 2.17 -17.13
C GLN A 133 -9.38 0.80 -16.56
N ALA A 134 -8.82 0.42 -15.40
CA ALA A 134 -9.17 -0.81 -14.68
C ALA A 134 -10.67 -0.87 -14.33
N VAL A 135 -11.24 0.20 -13.76
CA VAL A 135 -12.67 0.30 -13.42
C VAL A 135 -13.55 0.23 -14.68
N ASN A 136 -13.12 0.81 -15.79
CA ASN A 136 -13.87 0.75 -17.04
C ASN A 136 -13.90 -0.67 -17.65
N MET A 137 -12.85 -1.47 -17.44
CA MET A 137 -12.81 -2.86 -17.90
C MET A 137 -13.58 -3.81 -16.98
N ASP A 138 -13.48 -3.59 -15.67
CA ASP A 138 -14.26 -4.35 -14.68
C ASP A 138 -15.00 -3.40 -13.73
N PRO A 139 -16.25 -3.02 -14.08
CA PRO A 139 -17.08 -2.15 -13.25
C PRO A 139 -17.68 -2.89 -12.04
N THR A 140 -17.62 -4.22 -12.02
CA THR A 140 -18.21 -5.05 -10.96
C THR A 140 -17.31 -5.16 -9.74
N ASN A 141 -16.01 -4.98 -9.93
CA ASN A 141 -15.05 -5.03 -8.83
C ASN A 141 -15.16 -3.80 -7.91
N HIS A 142 -15.51 -4.05 -6.65
CA HIS A 142 -15.65 -3.03 -5.63
C HIS A 142 -14.31 -2.43 -5.19
N GLU A 143 -13.22 -3.21 -5.21
CA GLU A 143 -11.90 -2.73 -4.77
C GLU A 143 -11.42 -1.56 -5.62
N TYR A 144 -11.53 -1.67 -6.94
CA TYR A 144 -11.04 -0.65 -7.87
C TYR A 144 -11.81 0.67 -7.70
N ARG A 145 -13.11 0.59 -7.43
CA ARG A 145 -13.98 1.75 -7.20
C ARG A 145 -13.65 2.46 -5.91
N THR A 146 -13.44 1.71 -4.83
CA THR A 146 -13.05 2.26 -3.52
C THR A 146 -11.69 2.94 -3.59
N VAL A 147 -10.74 2.34 -4.30
CA VAL A 147 -9.42 2.93 -4.52
C VAL A 147 -9.55 4.22 -5.35
N LEU A 148 -10.30 4.22 -6.45
CA LEU A 148 -10.51 5.40 -7.28
C LEU A 148 -11.22 6.55 -6.54
N SER A 149 -12.22 6.26 -5.72
CA SER A 149 -12.97 7.29 -4.97
C SER A 149 -12.07 7.97 -3.94
N ASN A 150 -11.26 7.21 -3.20
CA ASN A 150 -10.29 7.74 -2.25
C ASN A 150 -9.31 8.71 -2.93
N TYR A 151 -8.79 8.37 -4.11
CA TYR A 151 -7.86 9.25 -4.84
C TYR A 151 -8.53 10.44 -5.51
N THR A 152 -9.74 10.26 -6.03
CA THR A 152 -10.52 11.36 -6.61
C THR A 152 -10.83 12.38 -5.53
N MET A 153 -11.23 11.94 -4.34
CA MET A 153 -11.48 12.81 -3.17
C MET A 153 -10.22 13.57 -2.75
N ARG A 154 -9.06 12.91 -2.66
CA ARG A 154 -7.78 13.59 -2.33
C ARG A 154 -7.40 14.63 -3.39
N THR A 155 -7.50 14.29 -4.67
CA THR A 155 -7.21 15.21 -5.78
C THR A 155 -8.20 16.38 -5.79
N GLN A 156 -9.47 16.10 -5.49
CA GLN A 156 -10.53 17.09 -5.42
C GLN A 156 -10.37 17.98 -4.20
N GLN A 157 -9.79 17.54 -3.08
CA GLN A 157 -9.42 18.42 -1.97
C GLN A 157 -8.33 19.42 -2.37
N TYR A 158 -7.30 19.01 -3.10
CA TYR A 158 -6.29 19.94 -3.62
C TYR A 158 -6.89 20.92 -4.65
N ARG A 159 -7.77 20.43 -5.53
CA ARG A 159 -8.51 21.30 -6.45
C ARG A 159 -9.51 22.20 -5.74
N ASN A 160 -10.14 21.74 -4.67
CA ASN A 160 -11.12 22.49 -3.89
C ASN A 160 -10.43 23.43 -2.90
N PHE A 161 -9.16 23.25 -2.58
CA PHE A 161 -8.33 24.31 -2.00
C PHE A 161 -8.02 25.38 -3.05
N GLY A 162 -7.78 24.98 -4.30
CA GLY A 162 -7.69 25.90 -5.44
C GLY A 162 -9.02 26.53 -5.88
N SER A 163 -10.17 25.89 -5.62
CA SER A 163 -11.51 26.38 -5.98
C SER A 163 -12.29 26.98 -4.81
N GLN A 164 -11.94 26.69 -3.55
CA GLN A 164 -12.31 27.56 -2.43
C GLN A 164 -11.50 28.87 -2.48
N MET A 165 -10.38 28.86 -3.22
CA MET A 165 -9.65 30.04 -3.67
C MET A 165 -9.99 30.45 -5.12
N GLY A 166 -11.01 29.85 -5.75
CA GLY A 166 -11.27 30.00 -7.21
C GLY A 166 -12.73 29.94 -7.68
N THR A 167 -13.67 29.73 -6.77
CA THR A 167 -15.13 29.78 -6.97
C THR A 167 -15.79 30.28 -5.68
N ASN A 168 -15.32 31.42 -5.18
CA ASN A 168 -16.21 32.56 -5.30
C ASN A 168 -15.65 33.40 -6.44
N SER A 169 -16.46 33.65 -7.44
CA SER A 169 -16.29 34.71 -8.43
C SER A 169 -16.27 36.12 -7.78
N ASP A 170 -15.89 36.22 -6.50
CA ASP A 170 -15.92 37.37 -5.60
C ASP A 170 -14.87 37.27 -4.47
N SER A 171 -13.73 36.57 -4.58
CA SER A 171 -12.82 36.50 -3.41
C SER A 171 -11.30 36.46 -3.64
N VAL A 172 -10.79 36.42 -4.88
CA VAL A 172 -9.34 36.64 -5.10
C VAL A 172 -9.08 37.91 -5.90
N CYS A 173 -9.90 38.18 -6.93
CA CYS A 173 -9.94 39.50 -7.56
C CYS A 173 -10.47 40.56 -6.58
N GLN A 174 -11.45 40.23 -5.72
CA GLN A 174 -12.01 41.16 -4.73
C GLN A 174 -11.08 41.41 -3.52
N CYS A 175 -10.16 40.51 -3.18
CA CYS A 175 -9.14 40.79 -2.16
C CYS A 175 -8.11 41.80 -2.68
N CYS A 176 -7.60 41.64 -3.91
CA CYS A 176 -6.69 42.61 -4.52
C CYS A 176 -7.39 43.93 -4.87
N GLN A 177 -8.64 43.88 -5.34
CA GLN A 177 -9.45 45.05 -5.67
C GLN A 177 -9.99 45.76 -4.42
N GLY A 178 -10.22 45.03 -3.33
CA GLY A 178 -10.53 45.59 -2.00
C GLY A 178 -9.31 46.22 -1.33
N LEU A 179 -8.10 45.67 -1.53
CA LEU A 179 -6.85 46.29 -1.09
C LEU A 179 -6.53 47.56 -1.89
N ILE A 180 -6.74 47.56 -3.21
CA ILE A 180 -6.56 48.75 -4.06
C ILE A 180 -7.63 49.82 -3.77
N CYS A 181 -8.89 49.44 -3.54
CA CYS A 181 -9.93 50.38 -3.16
C CYS A 181 -9.74 50.91 -1.73
N ALA A 182 -9.22 50.12 -0.79
CA ALA A 182 -8.85 50.59 0.54
C ALA A 182 -7.65 51.55 0.49
N ASP A 183 -6.65 51.29 -0.36
CA ASP A 183 -5.53 52.20 -0.61
C ASP A 183 -6.03 53.53 -1.21
N CYS A 184 -6.84 53.47 -2.27
CA CYS A 184 -7.40 54.67 -2.90
C CYS A 184 -8.40 55.42 -2.01
N CYS A 185 -9.15 54.74 -1.14
CA CYS A 185 -10.06 55.39 -0.19
C CYS A 185 -9.33 55.95 1.04
N CYS A 186 -8.20 55.37 1.45
CA CYS A 186 -7.31 55.96 2.44
C CYS A 186 -6.64 57.24 1.89
N GLU A 187 -6.34 57.32 0.59
CA GLU A 187 -5.82 58.55 -0.03
C GLU A 187 -6.88 59.64 -0.26
N CYS A 188 -8.17 59.27 -0.43
CA CYS A 188 -9.25 60.24 -0.70
C CYS A 188 -9.96 60.80 0.53
N LEU A 189 -9.84 60.19 1.71
CA LEU A 189 -10.55 60.59 2.95
C LEU A 189 -9.63 61.15 4.06
N GLY A 190 -8.43 61.62 3.70
CA GLY A 190 -7.63 62.54 4.52
C GLY A 190 -7.13 61.99 5.86
N GLY A 191 -6.18 61.06 5.81
CA GLY A 191 -5.49 60.53 6.99
C GLY A 191 -4.03 60.12 6.71
N ASP A 192 -3.16 61.11 6.55
CA ASP A 192 -1.77 61.28 7.02
C ASP A 192 -1.00 60.01 7.48
N LEU A 193 0.25 59.69 7.10
CA LEU A 193 1.48 60.48 6.98
C LEU A 193 2.55 59.65 6.20
N ILE A 194 2.72 59.84 4.89
CA ILE A 194 4.02 59.77 4.18
C ILE A 194 3.77 60.31 2.76
N SER A 195 4.38 61.45 2.46
CA SER A 195 4.48 61.98 1.10
C SER A 195 5.33 61.02 0.27
N CYS A 196 4.73 60.32 -0.70
CA CYS A 196 5.52 59.62 -1.71
C CYS A 196 6.03 60.67 -2.71
N CYS A 197 7.31 61.02 -2.54
CA CYS A 197 8.17 61.54 -3.60
C CYS A 197 8.46 60.46 -4.64
#